data_AF-A0A3L8DIX1-F1
#
_entry.id   AF-A0A3L8DIX1-F1
#
_cell.length_a   1.000
_cell.length_b   1.000
_cell.length_c   1.000
_cell.angle_alpha   90.00
_cell.angle_beta   90.00
_cell.angle_gamma   90.00
#
_symmetry.space_group_name_H-M   'P 1'
#
loop_
_entity.id
_entity.type
_entity.pdbx_description
1 polymer ?
#
loop_
_entity_poly.entity_id
_entity_poly.type
_entity_poly.pdbx_seq_one_letter_code
_entity_poly.pdbx_strand_id
1 'polypeptide(L)'
;MSAISEPGESDGGSDKGTTPARIAGYRRAEPSDVPRLERLVRPTTREIFGDARLERLYETSCLSVVQYDEEHNVVSGVCLCNYPNVPSVPPCDWLSWLRTIYE
;
A
#
# COMPACT_ATOMS: atom_id res chain seq x y z
N MET A 1 -43.65 39.75 7.68
CA MET A 1 -43.08 39.10 6.48
C MET A 1 -41.57 39.27 6.55
N SER A 2 -40.86 38.22 6.97
CA SER A 2 -39.40 38.15 6.94
C SER A 2 -39.05 36.75 6.46
N ALA A 3 -38.37 36.70 5.31
CA ALA A 3 -37.91 35.48 4.68
C ALA A 3 -36.65 34.98 5.39
N ILE A 4 -36.64 33.70 5.77
CA ILE A 4 -35.43 32.97 6.17
C ILE A 4 -35.04 32.14 4.96
N SER A 5 -33.94 32.50 4.31
CA SER A 5 -33.33 31.68 3.25
C SER A 5 -32.46 30.61 3.89
N GLU A 6 -32.80 29.35 3.66
CA GLU A 6 -31.98 28.20 4.02
C GLU A 6 -30.79 28.09 3.05
N PRO A 7 -29.56 27.80 3.52
CA PRO A 7 -28.45 27.50 2.63
C PRO A 7 -28.58 26.07 2.10
N GLY A 8 -28.44 25.93 0.79
CA GLY A 8 -28.63 24.69 0.05
C GLY A 8 -27.71 23.57 0.50
N GLU A 9 -28.31 22.39 0.61
CA GLU A 9 -27.65 21.09 0.68
C GLU A 9 -26.67 20.96 -0.49
N SER A 10 -25.37 21.05 -0.16
CA SER A 10 -24.29 20.81 -1.09
C SER A 10 -24.21 19.32 -1.40
N ASP A 11 -24.74 18.98 -2.57
CA ASP A 11 -24.39 17.88 -3.46
C ASP A 11 -23.51 16.80 -2.80
N GLY A 12 -24.19 15.75 -2.32
CA GLY A 12 -23.54 14.51 -1.91
C GLY A 12 -22.77 13.96 -3.08
N GLY A 13 -21.44 14.16 -3.06
CA GLY A 13 -20.51 13.57 -4.00
C GLY A 13 -20.78 12.08 -4.07
N SER A 14 -21.47 11.67 -5.15
CA SER A 14 -21.68 10.29 -5.51
C SER A 14 -20.30 9.67 -5.68
N ASP A 15 -19.82 8.99 -4.64
CA ASP A 15 -18.70 8.08 -4.70
C ASP A 15 -19.07 6.98 -5.69
N LYS A 16 -18.84 7.25 -6.97
CA LYS A 16 -19.03 6.28 -8.05
C LYS A 16 -18.03 5.18 -7.75
N GLY A 17 -18.53 4.12 -7.11
CA GLY A 17 -17.79 2.91 -6.82
C GLY A 17 -17.05 2.49 -8.08
N THR A 18 -15.76 2.77 -8.10
CA THR A 18 -14.87 2.36 -9.17
C THR A 18 -14.90 0.85 -9.16
N THR A 19 -15.45 0.25 -10.20
CA THR A 19 -15.40 -1.21 -10.37
C THR A 19 -13.94 -1.62 -10.20
N PRO A 20 -13.62 -2.53 -9.25
CA PRO A 20 -12.23 -2.87 -8.99
C PRO A 20 -11.60 -3.41 -10.27
N ALA A 21 -10.43 -2.89 -10.61
CA ALA A 21 -9.71 -3.29 -11.81
C ALA A 21 -9.54 -4.82 -11.81
N ARG A 22 -9.94 -5.46 -12.91
CA ARG A 22 -9.83 -6.91 -13.04
C ARG A 22 -8.35 -7.27 -13.16
N ILE A 23 -7.85 -8.07 -12.24
CA ILE A 23 -6.47 -8.55 -12.26
C ILE A 23 -6.32 -9.54 -13.42
N ALA A 24 -5.42 -9.24 -14.35
CA ALA A 24 -5.10 -10.10 -15.48
C ALA A 24 -3.91 -11.04 -15.20
N GLY A 25 -2.99 -10.62 -14.33
CA GLY A 25 -1.83 -11.44 -13.98
C GLY A 25 -0.91 -10.82 -12.93
N TYR A 26 0.25 -11.44 -12.75
CA TYR A 26 1.30 -11.00 -11.83
C TYR A 26 2.68 -11.29 -12.39
N ARG A 27 3.69 -10.51 -11.98
CA ARG A 27 5.10 -10.72 -12.32
C ARG A 27 6.02 -10.19 -11.23
N ARG A 28 7.32 -10.54 -11.30
CA ARG A 28 8.33 -9.86 -10.47
C ARG A 28 8.29 -8.36 -10.76
N ALA A 29 8.39 -7.58 -9.69
CA ALA A 29 8.49 -6.14 -9.77
C ALA A 29 9.79 -5.74 -10.47
N GLU A 30 9.73 -4.68 -11.26
CA GLU A 30 10.87 -4.04 -11.90
C GLU A 30 11.12 -2.67 -11.25
N PRO A 31 12.32 -2.10 -11.36
CA PRO A 31 12.60 -0.77 -10.81
C PRO A 31 11.67 0.32 -11.36
N SER A 32 11.20 0.15 -12.59
CA SER A 32 10.25 1.04 -13.27
C SER A 32 8.84 1.04 -12.65
N ASP A 33 8.50 0.03 -11.83
CA ASP A 33 7.21 -0.08 -11.16
C ASP A 33 7.15 0.73 -9.87
N VAL A 34 8.30 1.04 -9.25
CA VAL A 34 8.34 1.74 -7.94
C VAL A 34 7.53 3.05 -7.98
N PRO A 35 7.68 3.95 -8.96
CA PRO A 35 6.88 5.18 -9.01
C PRO A 35 5.38 4.92 -9.23
N ARG A 36 5.00 3.78 -9.83
CA ARG A 36 3.59 3.40 -10.01
C ARG A 36 2.99 2.91 -8.70
N LEU A 37 3.75 2.10 -7.97
CA LEU A 37 3.36 1.60 -6.66
C LEU A 37 3.26 2.74 -5.62
N GLU A 38 4.13 3.74 -5.68
CA GLU A 38 4.05 4.93 -4.83
C GLU A 38 2.71 5.66 -4.98
N ARG A 39 2.14 5.70 -6.20
CA ARG A 39 0.82 6.30 -6.47
C ARG A 39 -0.33 5.49 -5.88
N LEU A 40 -0.12 4.21 -5.58
CA LEU A 40 -1.11 3.33 -4.95
C LEU A 40 -1.13 3.45 -3.43
N VAL A 41 -0.14 4.13 -2.82
CA VAL A 41 -0.05 4.31 -1.37
C VAL A 41 -1.18 5.22 -0.89
N ARG A 42 -2.03 4.69 0.00
CA ARG A 42 -3.16 5.41 0.60
C ARG A 42 -2.82 5.86 2.03
N PRO A 43 -3.57 6.81 2.61
CA PRO A 43 -3.41 7.18 4.03
C PRO A 43 -3.44 5.96 4.97
N THR A 44 -4.39 5.04 4.77
CA THR A 44 -4.49 3.79 5.53
C THR A 44 -3.25 2.89 5.41
N THR A 45 -2.57 2.89 4.25
CA THR A 45 -1.31 2.17 4.08
C THR A 45 -0.23 2.74 5.00
N ARG A 46 -0.15 4.07 5.13
CA ARG A 46 0.81 4.75 6.03
C ARG A 46 0.46 4.56 7.50
N GLU A 47 -0.83 4.47 7.85
CA GLU A 47 -1.26 4.16 9.21
C GLU A 47 -0.82 2.76 9.65
N ILE A 48 -0.89 1.77 8.74
CA ILE A 48 -0.52 0.38 9.03
C ILE A 48 1.00 0.19 9.03
N PHE A 49 1.69 0.72 8.02
CA PHE A 49 3.11 0.43 7.78
C PHE A 49 4.06 1.58 8.17
N GLY A 50 3.54 2.72 8.60
CA GLY A 50 4.33 3.92 8.88
C GLY A 50 4.89 4.60 7.62
N ASP A 51 5.95 5.39 7.80
CA ASP A 51 6.66 6.09 6.73
C ASP A 51 7.67 5.15 6.03
N ALA A 52 7.15 4.04 5.49
CA ALA A 52 7.96 3.06 4.81
C ALA A 52 8.42 3.58 3.43
N ARG A 53 9.73 3.71 3.25
CA ARG A 53 10.32 4.11 1.96
C ARG A 53 10.25 2.95 0.98
N LEU A 54 9.35 3.03 -0.01
CA LEU A 54 9.07 1.94 -0.94
C LEU A 54 10.29 1.52 -1.77
N GLU A 55 11.08 2.48 -2.24
CA GLU A 55 12.35 2.23 -2.95
C GLU A 55 13.27 1.32 -2.13
N ARG A 56 13.48 1.65 -0.85
CA ARG A 56 14.31 0.86 0.06
C ARG A 56 13.71 -0.52 0.31
N LEU A 57 12.39 -0.63 0.45
CA LEU A 57 11.71 -1.92 0.62
C LEU A 57 11.90 -2.82 -0.60
N TYR A 58 11.72 -2.27 -1.81
CA TYR A 58 11.93 -3.00 -3.05
C TYR A 58 13.36 -3.54 -3.13
N GLU A 59 14.38 -2.71 -2.88
CA GLU A 59 15.79 -3.09 -2.94
C GLU A 59 16.21 -4.13 -1.89
N THR A 60 15.63 -4.06 -0.69
CA THR A 60 16.02 -4.93 0.44
C THR A 60 15.12 -6.14 0.61
N SER A 61 14.00 -6.22 -0.12
CA SER A 61 13.11 -7.37 -0.12
C SER A 61 13.78 -8.59 -0.77
N CYS A 62 13.45 -9.77 -0.27
CA CYS A 62 13.85 -11.03 -0.89
C CYS A 62 13.03 -11.34 -2.14
N LEU A 63 11.79 -10.84 -2.19
CA LEU A 63 10.92 -10.96 -3.34
C LEU A 63 9.98 -9.77 -3.41
N SER A 64 9.92 -9.13 -4.57
CA SER A 64 8.91 -8.12 -4.89
C SER A 64 8.09 -8.56 -6.11
N VAL A 65 6.76 -8.46 -6.00
CA VAL A 65 5.80 -8.88 -7.03
C VAL A 65 4.79 -7.77 -7.25
N VAL A 66 4.39 -7.55 -8.49
CA VAL A 66 3.29 -6.66 -8.87
C VAL A 66 2.15 -7.45 -9.51
N GLN A 67 0.93 -6.97 -9.34
CA GLN A 67 -0.23 -7.41 -10.13
C GLN A 67 -0.58 -6.35 -11.16
N TYR A 68 -1.06 -6.80 -12.30
CA TYR A 68 -1.46 -5.91 -13.40
C TYR A 68 -2.85 -6.26 -13.94
N ASP A 69 -3.53 -5.25 -14.48
CA ASP A 69 -4.82 -5.39 -15.15
C ASP A 69 -4.66 -5.77 -16.64
N GLU A 70 -5.75 -5.82 -17.39
CA GLU A 70 -5.75 -6.16 -18.82
C GLU A 70 -4.98 -5.17 -19.69
N GLU A 71 -4.94 -3.90 -19.27
CA GLU A 71 -4.19 -2.84 -19.92
C GLU A 71 -2.71 -2.81 -19.51
N HIS A 72 -2.27 -3.80 -18.69
CA HIS A 72 -0.93 -3.90 -18.12
C HIS A 72 -0.57 -2.74 -17.18
N ASN A 73 -1.56 -2.06 -16.61
CA ASN A 73 -1.35 -1.10 -15.54
C ASN A 73 -1.08 -1.86 -14.24
N VAL A 74 -0.12 -1.37 -13.45
CA VAL A 74 0.16 -1.92 -12.12
C VAL A 74 -0.95 -1.48 -11.17
N VAL A 75 -1.65 -2.46 -10.59
CA VAL A 75 -2.80 -2.22 -9.69
C VAL A 75 -2.51 -2.52 -8.23
N SER A 76 -1.45 -3.30 -7.95
CA SER A 76 -0.98 -3.62 -6.60
C SER A 76 0.47 -4.09 -6.62
N GLY A 77 1.11 -4.10 -5.45
CA GLY A 77 2.42 -4.71 -5.27
C GLY A 77 2.63 -5.19 -3.83
N VAL A 78 3.54 -6.16 -3.68
CA VAL A 78 3.97 -6.70 -2.40
C VAL A 78 5.48 -6.85 -2.37
N CYS A 79 6.11 -6.41 -1.29
CA CYS A 79 7.52 -6.59 -0.99
C CYS A 79 7.65 -7.54 0.21
N LEU A 80 8.34 -8.67 0.05
CA LEU A 80 8.53 -9.68 1.09
C LEU A 80 9.96 -9.62 1.62
N CYS A 81 10.11 -9.30 2.90
CA CYS A 81 11.39 -9.24 3.60
C CYS A 81 11.66 -10.55 4.36
N ASN A 82 12.92 -10.83 4.68
CA ASN A 82 13.35 -11.95 5.53
C ASN A 82 13.42 -11.58 7.03
N TYR A 83 12.80 -10.47 7.41
CA TYR A 83 12.67 -10.03 8.79
C TYR A 83 11.20 -9.64 9.05
N PRO A 84 10.72 -9.77 10.30
CA PRO A 84 9.35 -9.42 10.65
C PRO A 84 9.14 -7.90 10.60
N ASN A 85 7.95 -7.47 10.17
CA ASN A 85 7.54 -6.06 10.15
C ASN A 85 7.06 -5.60 11.55
N VAL A 86 7.87 -5.83 12.58
CA VAL A 86 7.56 -5.43 13.96
C VAL A 86 8.36 -4.18 14.32
N PRO A 87 7.72 -3.00 14.50
CA PRO A 87 8.45 -1.74 14.69
C PRO A 87 9.39 -1.71 15.90
N SER A 88 9.07 -2.47 16.95
CA SER A 88 9.90 -2.57 18.16
C SER A 88 11.12 -3.47 18.02
N VAL A 89 11.28 -4.16 16.89
CA VAL A 89 12.35 -5.12 16.65
C VAL A 89 13.22 -4.63 15.51
N PRO A 90 14.49 -4.25 15.77
CA PRO A 90 15.41 -3.90 14.70
C PRO A 90 15.56 -5.05 13.69
N PRO A 91 15.60 -4.76 12.37
CA PRO A 91 15.79 -5.81 11.35
C PRO A 91 17.10 -6.60 11.48
N CYS A 92 18.09 -6.14 12.25
CA CYS A 92 19.31 -6.90 12.52
C CYS A 92 19.19 -7.86 13.71
N ASP A 93 18.21 -7.64 14.59
CA ASP A 93 18.05 -8.36 15.86
C ASP A 93 16.83 -9.29 15.88
N TRP A 94 16.15 -9.40 14.74
CA TRP A 94 14.90 -10.18 14.64
C TRP A 94 15.06 -11.65 15.00
N LEU A 95 16.24 -12.23 14.75
CA LEU A 95 16.51 -13.62 15.09
C LEU A 95 16.60 -13.81 16.61
N SER A 96 17.27 -12.89 17.31
CA SER A 96 17.35 -12.90 18.77
C SER A 96 15.98 -12.72 19.41
N TRP A 97 15.18 -11.79 18.86
CA TRP A 97 13.79 -11.56 19.27
C TRP A 97 12.93 -12.82 19.09
N LEU A 98 13.01 -13.47 17.92
CA LEU A 98 12.26 -14.68 17.62
C LEU A 98 12.57 -15.78 18.63
N ARG A 99 13.85 -16.03 18.89
CA ARG A 99 14.29 -17.02 19.89
C ARG A 99 13.76 -16.71 21.27
N THR A 100 13.84 -15.45 21.70
CA THR A 100 13.38 -15.04 23.04
C THR A 100 11.89 -15.28 23.29
N ILE A 101 11.05 -15.25 22.24
CA ILE A 101 9.59 -15.39 22.39
C ILE A 101 9.12 -16.85 22.25
N TYR A 102 9.83 -17.65 21.46
CA TYR A 102 9.36 -18.97 21.03
C TYR A 102 10.29 -20.14 21.39
N GLU A 103 11.49 -19.87 21.88
CA GLU A 103 12.42 -20.86 22.46
C GLU A 103 12.53 -20.65 23.98
#